data_AF-A0A3D3P900-F1
#
_entry.id   AF-A0A3D3P900-F1
#
_cell.length_a   1.000
_cell.length_b   1.000
_cell.length_c   1.000
_cell.angle_alpha   90.00
_cell.angle_beta   90.00
_cell.angle_gamma   90.00
#
_symmetry.space_group_name_H-M   'P 1'
#
loop_
_entity.id
_entity.type
_entity.pdbx_description
1 polymer ?
#
loop_
_entity_poly.entity_id
_entity_poly.type
_entity_poly.pdbx_seq_one_letter_code
_entity_poly.pdbx_strand_id
1 'polypeptide(L)'
;MNPDWSSGHALGKLKKHPEMLVCDALLDQHIFSGVGNIIKNEVLFRIQLHPLSLVGKLPEHKMNEMITEAVKYSFEFLTWKKEFTLRKHWEAYSKSVCPRDQVRFRRAHLGKTKRRTFFCEICQKLYI
;
A
#
# COMPACT_ATOMS: atom_id res chain seq x y z
N MET A 1 -6.76 -16.49 -3.28
CA MET A 1 -7.23 -15.53 -2.28
C MET A 1 -8.35 -16.22 -1.52
N ASN A 2 -8.38 -16.15 -0.19
CA ASN A 2 -9.37 -16.87 0.60
C ASN A 2 -10.79 -16.31 0.28
N PRO A 3 -11.79 -17.14 -0.08
CA PRO A 3 -13.19 -16.71 -0.19
C PRO A 3 -13.73 -15.99 1.06
N ASP A 4 -13.11 -16.17 2.23
CA ASP A 4 -13.46 -15.45 3.48
C ASP A 4 -12.97 -13.99 3.54
N TRP A 5 -12.26 -13.51 2.51
CA TRP A 5 -11.83 -12.11 2.48
C TRP A 5 -13.03 -11.17 2.35
N SER A 6 -13.22 -10.30 3.34
CA SER A 6 -14.26 -9.28 3.33
C SER A 6 -13.70 -7.90 3.66
N SER A 7 -13.89 -6.96 2.73
CA SER A 7 -13.50 -5.56 2.89
C SER A 7 -14.08 -4.91 4.13
N GLY A 8 -15.28 -5.33 4.56
CA GLY A 8 -15.92 -4.84 5.80
C GLY A 8 -15.16 -5.24 7.06
N HIS A 9 -14.63 -6.48 7.12
CA HIS A 9 -13.82 -6.91 8.25
C HIS A 9 -12.45 -6.21 8.29
N ALA A 10 -11.83 -5.97 7.13
CA ALA A 10 -10.59 -5.21 7.04
C ALA A 10 -10.80 -3.77 7.53
N LEU A 11 -11.89 -3.11 7.09
CA LEU A 11 -12.27 -1.77 7.54
C LEU A 11 -12.49 -1.72 9.06
N GLY A 12 -13.22 -2.69 9.62
CA GLY A 12 -13.47 -2.79 11.06
C GLY A 12 -12.19 -2.96 11.87
N LYS A 13 -11.21 -3.74 11.37
CA LYS A 13 -9.88 -3.88 12.01
C LYS A 13 -9.08 -2.59 11.95
N LEU A 14 -9.06 -1.92 10.80
CA LEU A 14 -8.36 -0.64 10.63
C LEU A 14 -8.91 0.44 11.57
N LYS A 15 -10.25 0.57 11.67
CA LYS A 15 -10.90 1.54 12.56
C LYS A 15 -10.56 1.32 14.04
N LYS A 16 -10.18 0.11 14.46
CA LYS A 16 -9.73 -0.19 15.83
C LYS A 16 -8.29 0.25 16.14
N HIS A 17 -7.51 0.60 15.12
CA HIS A 17 -6.11 0.99 15.27
C HIS A 17 -5.83 2.35 14.59
N PRO A 18 -6.43 3.45 15.05
CA PRO A 18 -6.32 4.76 14.40
C PRO A 18 -4.89 5.31 14.37
N GLU A 19 -4.08 5.00 15.38
CA GLU A 19 -2.68 5.43 15.49
C GLU A 19 -1.70 4.59 14.63
N MET A 20 -2.20 3.57 13.93
CA MET A 20 -1.36 2.73 13.08
C MET A 20 -0.99 3.49 11.81
N LEU A 21 0.28 3.39 11.40
CA LEU A 21 0.73 3.89 10.11
C LEU A 21 0.18 3.02 8.98
N VAL A 22 -0.24 3.63 7.87
CA VAL A 22 -0.82 2.90 6.72
C VAL A 22 0.16 1.89 6.11
N CYS A 23 1.46 2.17 6.14
CA CYS A 23 2.47 1.22 5.67
C CYS A 23 2.59 -0.03 6.56
N ASP A 24 2.35 0.10 7.86
CA ASP A 24 2.31 -1.03 8.79
C ASP A 24 0.98 -1.78 8.67
N ALA A 25 -0.13 -1.05 8.53
CA ALA A 25 -1.46 -1.62 8.36
C ALA A 25 -1.53 -2.55 7.14
N LEU A 26 -0.99 -2.13 5.99
CA LEU A 26 -0.94 -2.95 4.78
C LEU A 26 -0.04 -4.20 4.92
N LEU A 27 0.94 -4.20 5.83
CA LEU A 27 1.82 -5.35 6.07
C LEU A 27 1.30 -6.29 7.16
N ASP A 28 0.32 -5.86 7.95
CA ASP A 28 -0.27 -6.66 9.01
C ASP A 28 -1.04 -7.85 8.42
N GLN A 29 -0.52 -9.06 8.63
CA GLN A 29 -1.11 -10.28 8.07
C GLN A 29 -2.47 -10.64 8.70
N HIS A 30 -2.82 -10.05 9.86
CA HIS A 30 -4.15 -10.18 10.44
C HIS A 30 -5.16 -9.26 9.75
N ILE A 31 -4.72 -8.17 9.13
CA ILE A 31 -5.57 -7.25 8.36
C ILE A 31 -5.55 -7.62 6.89
N PHE A 32 -4.37 -7.70 6.26
CA PHE A 32 -4.15 -8.00 4.85
C PHE A 32 -3.23 -9.21 4.68
N SER A 33 -3.82 -10.41 4.68
CA SER A 33 -3.07 -11.64 4.43
C SER A 33 -2.53 -11.69 3.00
N GLY A 34 -1.21 -11.92 2.86
CA GLY A 34 -0.52 -12.02 1.58
C GLY A 34 -0.01 -10.70 1.00
N VAL A 35 -0.33 -9.55 1.62
CA VAL A 35 0.25 -8.27 1.20
C VAL A 35 1.69 -8.17 1.70
N GLY A 36 2.62 -8.09 0.76
CA GLY A 36 4.06 -7.93 1.02
C GLY A 36 4.58 -6.54 0.68
N ASN A 37 5.89 -6.34 0.81
CA ASN A 37 6.52 -5.02 0.63
C ASN A 37 6.34 -4.44 -0.78
N ILE A 38 6.29 -5.27 -1.82
CA ILE A 38 6.05 -4.80 -3.21
C ILE A 38 4.64 -4.23 -3.31
N ILE A 39 3.63 -5.04 -2.97
CA ILE A 39 2.22 -4.65 -3.02
C ILE A 39 1.98 -3.40 -2.19
N LYS A 40 2.54 -3.32 -0.98
CA LYS A 40 2.47 -2.13 -0.12
C LYS A 40 2.93 -0.85 -0.85
N ASN A 41 4.10 -0.88 -1.49
CA ASN A 41 4.65 0.31 -2.17
C ASN A 41 3.79 0.70 -3.38
N GLU A 42 3.38 -0.28 -4.18
CA GLU A 42 2.61 -0.07 -5.40
C GLU A 42 1.20 0.44 -5.10
N VAL A 43 0.51 -0.16 -4.13
CA VAL A 43 -0.81 0.30 -3.68
C VAL A 43 -0.75 1.73 -3.17
N LEU A 44 0.14 2.03 -2.22
CA LEU A 44 0.27 3.39 -1.65
C LEU A 44 0.63 4.42 -2.72
N PHE A 45 1.46 4.05 -3.69
CA PHE A 45 1.77 4.90 -4.82
C PHE A 45 0.52 5.17 -5.66
N ARG A 46 -0.18 4.12 -6.14
CA ARG A 46 -1.38 4.21 -6.99
C ARG A 46 -2.46 5.09 -6.39
N ILE A 47 -2.74 4.91 -5.09
CA ILE A 47 -3.78 5.68 -4.38
C ILE A 47 -3.29 7.04 -3.86
N GLN A 48 -2.08 7.47 -4.21
CA GLN A 48 -1.52 8.77 -3.81
C GLN A 48 -1.47 8.98 -2.29
N LEU A 49 -1.17 7.91 -1.53
CA LEU A 49 -1.18 7.94 -0.08
C LEU A 49 0.23 7.81 0.50
N HIS A 50 0.61 8.72 1.39
CA HIS A 50 1.93 8.70 2.00
C HIS A 50 2.03 7.56 3.02
N PRO A 51 3.13 6.78 3.04
CA PRO A 51 3.28 5.61 3.93
C PRO A 51 3.21 5.93 5.42
N LEU A 52 3.59 7.15 5.82
CA LEU A 52 3.52 7.62 7.21
C LEU A 52 2.16 8.20 7.61
N SER A 53 1.13 8.09 6.77
CA SER A 53 -0.21 8.54 7.16
C SER A 53 -0.76 7.65 8.28
N LEU A 54 -1.54 8.25 9.19
CA LEU A 54 -2.24 7.53 10.24
C LEU A 54 -3.58 7.01 9.72
N VAL A 55 -3.91 5.75 10.04
CA VAL A 55 -5.17 5.12 9.64
C VAL A 55 -6.37 5.94 10.09
N GLY A 56 -6.37 6.45 11.33
CA GLY A 56 -7.47 7.24 11.89
C GLY A 56 -7.62 8.64 11.29
N LYS A 57 -6.63 9.12 10.54
CA LYS A 57 -6.64 10.43 9.87
C LYS A 57 -7.04 10.35 8.41
N LEU A 58 -7.19 9.14 7.89
CA LEU A 58 -7.65 8.93 6.52
C LEU A 58 -9.14 9.28 6.40
N PRO A 59 -9.53 10.05 5.37
CA PRO A 59 -10.90 10.09 4.93
C PRO A 59 -11.42 8.68 4.60
N GLU A 60 -12.70 8.42 4.86
CA GLU A 60 -13.29 7.09 4.64
C GLU A 60 -13.14 6.60 3.20
N HIS A 61 -13.27 7.49 2.21
CA HIS A 61 -13.04 7.14 0.81
C HIS A 61 -11.60 6.65 0.56
N LYS A 62 -10.58 7.27 1.17
CA LYS A 62 -9.18 6.84 1.03
C LYS A 62 -8.92 5.51 1.72
N MET A 63 -9.57 5.26 2.85
CA MET A 63 -9.49 3.98 3.55
C MET A 63 -10.08 2.85 2.69
N ASN A 64 -11.26 3.08 2.09
CA ASN A 64 -11.90 2.13 1.18
C ASN A 64 -11.09 1.92 -0.11
N GLU A 65 -10.49 2.98 -0.66
CA GLU A 65 -9.61 2.93 -1.82
C GLU A 65 -8.36 2.08 -1.52
N MET A 66 -7.74 2.26 -0.35
CA MET A 66 -6.62 1.44 0.11
C MET A 66 -6.97 -0.05 0.18
N ILE A 67 -8.14 -0.39 0.75
CA ILE A 67 -8.59 -1.80 0.83
C ILE A 67 -8.84 -2.36 -0.57
N THR A 68 -9.59 -1.63 -1.40
CA THR A 68 -9.95 -2.05 -2.75
C THR A 68 -8.72 -2.26 -3.62
N GLU A 69 -7.79 -1.30 -3.62
CA GLU A 69 -6.58 -1.38 -4.43
C GLU A 69 -5.61 -2.46 -3.90
N ALA A 70 -5.53 -2.68 -2.59
CA ALA A 70 -4.75 -3.79 -2.03
C ALA A 70 -5.25 -5.15 -2.52
N VAL A 71 -6.57 -5.34 -2.58
CA VAL A 71 -7.18 -6.57 -3.10
C VAL A 71 -6.91 -6.71 -4.59
N LYS A 72 -7.24 -5.68 -5.37
CA LYS A 72 -7.05 -5.65 -6.82
C LYS A 72 -5.60 -5.94 -7.22
N TYR A 73 -4.66 -5.19 -6.65
CA TYR A 73 -3.23 -5.37 -6.94
C TYR A 73 -2.75 -6.76 -6.53
N SER A 74 -3.29 -7.35 -5.46
CA SER A 74 -2.90 -8.72 -5.06
C SER A 74 -3.33 -9.77 -6.09
N PHE A 75 -4.50 -9.62 -6.70
CA PHE A 75 -4.93 -10.49 -7.81
C PHE A 75 -4.09 -10.28 -9.06
N GLU A 76 -3.86 -9.02 -9.45
CA GLU A 76 -2.98 -8.67 -10.58
C GLU A 76 -1.57 -9.23 -10.36
N PHE A 77 -1.01 -9.08 -9.16
CA PHE A 77 0.28 -9.61 -8.77
C PHE A 77 0.35 -11.13 -8.92
N LEU A 78 -0.70 -11.87 -8.53
CA LEU A 78 -0.75 -13.31 -8.70
C LEU A 78 -0.76 -13.71 -10.17
N THR A 79 -1.53 -13.01 -11.01
CA THR A 79 -1.57 -13.23 -12.46
C THR A 79 -0.21 -12.97 -13.09
N TRP A 80 0.39 -11.80 -12.85
CA TRP A 80 1.71 -11.45 -13.39
C TRP A 80 2.84 -12.33 -12.86
N LYS A 81 2.69 -12.89 -11.65
CA LYS A 81 3.62 -13.89 -11.12
C LYS A 81 3.53 -15.20 -11.90
N LYS A 82 2.34 -15.66 -12.27
CA LYS A 82 2.14 -16.86 -13.11
C LYS A 82 2.65 -16.65 -14.54
N GLU A 83 2.51 -15.44 -15.06
CA GLU A 83 2.97 -15.05 -16.40
C GLU A 83 4.47 -14.67 -16.45
N PHE A 84 5.16 -14.64 -15.31
CA PHE A 84 6.55 -14.18 -15.19
C PHE A 84 6.79 -12.73 -15.66
N THR A 85 5.75 -11.89 -15.69
CA THR A 85 5.78 -10.49 -16.15
C THR A 85 5.87 -9.46 -15.03
N LEU A 86 5.91 -9.89 -13.77
CA LEU A 86 5.80 -9.06 -12.57
C LEU A 86 6.58 -7.73 -12.58
N ARG A 87 7.87 -7.77 -12.97
CA ARG A 87 8.76 -6.59 -12.96
C ARG A 87 8.33 -5.50 -13.95
N LYS A 88 7.60 -5.86 -15.01
CA LYS A 88 7.12 -4.92 -16.02
C LYS A 88 6.03 -3.99 -15.48
N HIS A 89 5.34 -4.41 -14.41
CA HIS A 89 4.20 -3.70 -13.85
C HIS A 89 4.54 -2.83 -12.63
N TRP A 90 5.80 -2.78 -12.20
CA TRP A 90 6.20 -1.93 -11.07
C TRP A 90 6.29 -0.47 -11.48
N GLU A 91 5.56 0.39 -10.77
CA GLU A 91 5.56 1.84 -10.98
C GLU A 91 6.39 2.57 -9.93
N ALA A 92 6.45 2.05 -8.70
CA ALA A 92 7.17 2.68 -7.59
C ALA A 92 8.27 1.80 -7.01
N TYR A 93 8.02 0.50 -6.86
CA TYR A 93 8.93 -0.42 -6.20
C TYR A 93 10.23 -0.56 -6.98
N SER A 94 11.35 -0.27 -6.30
CA SER A 94 12.70 -0.31 -6.89
C SER A 94 12.88 0.64 -8.10
N LYS A 95 12.01 1.63 -8.28
CA LYS A 95 12.18 2.71 -9.25
C LYS A 95 12.90 3.89 -8.61
N SER A 96 13.58 4.68 -9.43
CA SER A 96 14.36 5.83 -8.99
C SER A 96 13.60 7.14 -9.14
N VAL A 97 12.68 7.22 -10.10
CA VAL A 97 11.94 8.43 -10.48
C VAL A 97 10.45 8.10 -10.52
N CYS A 98 9.63 9.02 -9.99
CA CYS A 98 8.18 8.97 -10.03
C CYS A 98 7.71 9.17 -11.48
N PRO A 99 6.92 8.24 -12.06
CA PRO A 99 6.42 8.40 -13.43
C PRO A 99 5.41 9.55 -13.58
N ARG A 100 4.77 9.99 -12.48
CA ARG A 100 3.81 11.10 -12.48
C ARG A 100 4.47 12.46 -12.41
N ASP A 101 5.31 12.69 -11.39
CA ASP A 101 5.88 14.01 -11.11
C ASP A 101 7.30 14.18 -11.65
N GLN A 102 7.91 13.11 -12.20
CA GLN A 102 9.28 13.10 -12.71
C GLN A 102 10.35 13.48 -11.67
N VAL A 103 10.04 13.37 -10.37
CA VAL A 103 10.98 13.58 -9.26
C VAL A 103 11.51 12.26 -8.70
N ARG A 104 12.65 12.31 -8.00
CA ARG A 104 13.24 11.11 -7.40
C ARG A 104 12.37 10.56 -6.27
N PHE A 105 12.16 9.25 -6.26
CA PHE A 105 11.54 8.58 -5.12
C PHE A 105 12.42 8.69 -3.87
N ARG A 106 11.82 9.05 -2.74
CA ARG A 106 12.45 8.91 -1.43
C ARG A 106 12.49 7.46 -1.04
N ARG A 107 13.60 7.07 -0.41
CA ARG A 107 13.85 5.71 0.06
C ARG A 107 14.13 5.78 1.55
N ALA A 108 13.25 5.16 2.35
CA ALA A 108 13.40 5.12 3.79
C ALA A 108 12.96 3.76 4.34
N HIS A 109 13.46 3.41 5.53
CA HIS A 109 12.95 2.27 6.30
C HIS A 109 11.87 2.81 7.24
N LEU A 110 10.61 2.50 6.93
CA LEU A 110 9.45 3.09 7.58
C LEU A 110 8.65 2.05 8.36
N GLY A 111 7.87 2.54 9.33
CA GLY A 111 6.99 1.72 10.15
C GLY A 111 7.71 0.86 11.19
N LYS A 112 6.93 0.09 11.95
CA LYS A 112 7.42 -0.86 12.97
C LYS A 112 8.31 -1.94 12.35
N THR A 113 7.97 -2.37 11.15
CA THR A 113 8.71 -3.45 10.45
C THR A 113 10.02 -2.97 9.81
N LYS A 114 10.30 -1.65 9.82
CA LYS A 114 11.48 -1.02 9.20
C LYS A 114 11.73 -1.52 7.77
N ARG A 115 10.67 -1.80 7.02
CA ARG A 115 10.78 -2.27 5.63
C ARG A 115 11.10 -1.11 4.70
N ARG A 116 11.95 -1.37 3.71
CA ARG A 116 12.32 -0.36 2.69
C ARG A 116 11.08 0.08 1.92
N THR A 117 10.84 1.38 1.91
CA THR A 117 9.67 2.00 1.31
C THR A 117 10.12 3.07 0.32
N PHE A 118 9.48 3.07 -0.85
CA PHE A 118 9.69 3.99 -1.96
C PHE A 118 8.44 4.85 -2.06
N PHE A 119 8.59 6.16 -1.94
CA PHE A 119 7.44 7.07 -2.01
C PHE A 119 7.84 8.42 -2.58
N CYS A 120 6.90 9.08 -3.24
CA CYS A 120 7.06 10.41 -3.81
C CYS A 120 6.50 11.45 -2.83
N GLU A 121 7.30 12.45 -2.47
CA GLU A 121 6.85 13.53 -1.57
C GLU A 121 5.83 14.48 -2.21
N ILE A 122 5.69 14.44 -3.54
CA ILE A 122 4.78 15.33 -4.29
C ILE A 122 3.40 14.68 -4.45
N CYS A 123 3.32 13.53 -5.13
CA CYS A 123 2.00 12.92 -5.39
C CYS A 123 1.41 12.16 -4.20
N GLN A 124 2.18 11.77 -3.17
CA GLN A 124 1.63 11.00 -2.05
C GLN A 124 1.32 11.91 -0.87
N LYS A 125 0.04 12.10 -0.60
CA LYS A 125 -0.46 12.99 0.45
C LYS A 125 -0.33 12.36 1.84
N LEU A 126 0.18 13.13 2.79
CA LEU A 126 0.30 12.75 4.20
C LEU A 126 -0.94 13.18 4.99
N TYR A 127 -1.46 12.26 5.81
CA TYR A 127 -2.56 12.49 6.75
C TYR A 127 -2.10 12.17 8.17
N ILE A 128 -1.99 13.19 9.02
CA ILE A 128 -1.56 13.11 10.43
C ILE A 128 -2.49 13.93 11.33
#